data_AF-A0A953SH48-F1
#
_entry.id   AF-A0A953SH48-F1
#
_cell.length_a   1.000
_cell.length_b   1.000
_cell.length_c   1.000
_cell.angle_alpha   90.00
_cell.angle_beta   90.00
_cell.angle_gamma   90.00
#
_symmetry.space_group_name_H-M   'P 1'
#
loop_
_entity.id
_entity.type
_entity.pdbx_description
1 polymer ?
#
loop_
_entity_poly.entity_id
_entity_poly.type
_entity_poly.pdbx_seq_one_letter_code
_entity_poly.pdbx_strand_id
1 'polypeptide(L)'
;MTDILPVRPLLFLHLPKAAGTTLKSIIERVYGADRVAFLKAPWGEIETFAAKPMEERAAVDAVAGHLTWGDREILPGAAVITMLRDPIERVMSWFYYNKSNPNAGLHAAFNENDLLFEDAVQAGMFGGAYNQMVDRLRDPAVAGSRGAVASARKNLASCAAFGLSERFGDSVAHFGEALRWPATEWADLNVSEGRPRAGDLDRAVLAHLRRACAADYELYDFARRLFDRRVGG
;
A
#
# COMPACT_ATOMS: atom_id res chain seq x y z
N MET A 1 -15.71 -20.29 -24.56
CA MET A 1 -16.22 -19.61 -23.35
C MET A 1 -15.58 -20.32 -22.17
N THR A 2 -14.42 -19.84 -21.72
CA THR A 2 -13.73 -20.39 -20.57
C THR A 2 -14.50 -19.94 -19.34
N ASP A 3 -15.06 -20.89 -18.61
CA ASP A 3 -15.77 -20.66 -17.36
C ASP A 3 -14.72 -20.18 -16.34
N ILE A 4 -14.57 -18.86 -16.20
CA ILE A 4 -13.70 -18.27 -15.18
C ILE A 4 -14.43 -18.51 -13.86
N LEU A 5 -13.95 -19.47 -13.06
CA LEU A 5 -14.44 -19.69 -11.70
C LEU A 5 -14.59 -18.34 -11.00
N PRO A 6 -15.68 -18.08 -10.27
CA PRO A 6 -15.91 -16.78 -9.65
C PRO A 6 -14.73 -16.46 -8.73
N VAL A 7 -13.96 -15.44 -9.12
CA VAL A 7 -12.86 -14.94 -8.32
C VAL A 7 -13.46 -14.43 -7.01
N ARG A 8 -12.89 -14.85 -5.88
CA ARG A 8 -13.36 -14.41 -4.56
C ARG A 8 -13.34 -12.87 -4.51
N PRO A 9 -14.37 -12.21 -3.94
CA PRO A 9 -14.36 -10.77 -3.79
C PRO A 9 -13.06 -10.30 -3.13
N LEU A 10 -12.51 -9.18 -3.60
CA LEU A 10 -11.20 -8.70 -3.20
C LEU A 10 -11.29 -7.34 -2.52
N LEU A 11 -10.54 -7.19 -1.45
CA LEU A 11 -10.24 -5.90 -0.87
C LEU A 11 -8.73 -5.67 -0.90
N PHE A 12 -8.29 -4.74 -1.74
CA PHE A 12 -6.90 -4.32 -1.79
C PHE A 12 -6.69 -3.06 -0.96
N LEU A 13 -6.08 -3.23 0.22
CA LEU A 13 -5.61 -2.13 1.05
C LEU A 13 -4.37 -1.52 0.40
N HIS A 14 -4.56 -0.56 -0.50
CA HIS A 14 -3.46 0.08 -1.22
C HIS A 14 -2.75 1.08 -0.31
N LEU A 15 -1.56 0.68 0.17
CA LEU A 15 -0.64 1.57 0.86
C LEU A 15 0.03 2.51 -0.16
N PRO A 16 -0.03 3.84 0.04
CA PRO A 16 0.62 4.78 -0.86
C PRO A 16 2.11 4.47 -1.06
N LYS A 17 2.55 4.57 -2.32
CA LYS A 17 3.95 4.38 -2.74
C LYS A 17 4.53 2.98 -2.51
N ALA A 18 3.67 1.96 -2.38
CA ALA A 18 4.05 0.54 -2.33
C ALA A 18 3.55 -0.24 -3.59
N ALA A 19 3.95 0.21 -4.79
CA ALA A 19 3.63 -0.42 -6.08
C ALA A 19 2.13 -0.63 -6.42
N GLY A 20 1.22 0.05 -5.72
CA GLY A 20 -0.22 -0.20 -5.89
C GLY A 20 -0.81 0.24 -7.23
N THR A 21 -0.18 1.11 -8.02
CA THR A 21 -0.66 1.45 -9.37
C THR A 21 -0.50 0.28 -10.34
N THR A 22 0.67 -0.38 -10.35
CA THR A 22 0.87 -1.59 -11.14
C THR A 22 -0.09 -2.68 -10.69
N LEU A 23 -0.19 -2.94 -9.38
CA LEU A 23 -1.10 -3.95 -8.86
C LEU A 23 -2.59 -3.65 -9.17
N LYS A 24 -3.00 -2.37 -9.15
CA LYS A 24 -4.35 -1.96 -9.59
C LYS A 24 -4.63 -2.42 -11.02
N SER A 25 -3.70 -2.21 -11.96
CA SER A 25 -3.89 -2.64 -13.36
C SER A 25 -4.02 -4.16 -13.50
N ILE A 26 -3.29 -4.93 -12.69
CA ILE A 26 -3.42 -6.40 -12.63
C ILE A 26 -4.80 -6.78 -12.11
N ILE A 27 -5.26 -6.17 -11.03
CA ILE A 27 -6.60 -6.40 -10.45
C ILE A 27 -7.70 -6.08 -11.49
N GLU A 28 -7.60 -4.95 -12.19
CA GLU A 28 -8.55 -4.58 -13.25
C GLU A 28 -8.57 -5.59 -14.41
N ARG A 29 -7.42 -6.18 -14.75
CA ARG A 29 -7.33 -7.21 -15.79
C ARG A 29 -7.91 -8.56 -15.33
N VAL A 30 -7.77 -8.90 -14.05
CA VAL A 30 -8.27 -10.17 -13.48
C VAL A 30 -9.78 -10.12 -13.24
N TYR A 31 -10.29 -9.03 -12.68
CA TYR A 31 -11.69 -8.90 -12.26
C TYR A 31 -12.57 -8.20 -13.31
N GLY A 32 -11.97 -7.48 -14.26
CA GLY A 32 -12.66 -6.62 -15.22
C GLY A 32 -12.87 -5.21 -14.66
N ALA A 33 -12.43 -4.18 -15.39
CA ALA A 33 -12.41 -2.80 -14.91
C ALA A 33 -13.77 -2.29 -14.38
N ASP A 34 -14.88 -2.66 -15.03
CA ASP A 34 -16.24 -2.27 -14.62
C ASP A 34 -16.71 -2.93 -13.31
N ARG A 35 -15.99 -3.96 -12.86
CA ARG A 35 -16.26 -4.73 -11.64
C ARG A 35 -15.27 -4.39 -10.51
N VAL A 36 -14.42 -3.38 -10.72
CA VAL A 36 -13.45 -2.87 -9.74
C VAL A 36 -13.81 -1.46 -9.33
N ALA A 37 -14.04 -1.22 -8.04
CA ALA A 37 -14.17 0.11 -7.48
C ALA A 37 -12.83 0.60 -6.93
N PHE A 38 -12.29 1.70 -7.47
CA PHE A 38 -11.09 2.34 -6.94
C PHE A 38 -11.44 3.57 -6.10
N LEU A 39 -11.32 3.46 -4.78
CA LEU A 39 -11.74 4.48 -3.82
C LEU A 39 -10.54 5.33 -3.39
N LYS A 40 -10.57 6.64 -3.70
CA LYS A 40 -9.55 7.60 -3.29
C LYS A 40 -9.91 8.22 -1.94
N ALA A 41 -9.14 7.92 -0.90
CA ALA A 41 -9.15 8.69 0.34
C ALA A 41 -8.28 9.97 0.21
N PRO A 42 -8.62 11.07 0.90
CA PRO A 42 -9.68 11.21 1.92
C PRO A 42 -11.01 11.83 1.42
N TRP A 43 -11.34 11.74 0.13
CA TRP A 43 -12.42 12.54 -0.49
C TRP A 43 -13.85 12.01 -0.31
N GLY A 44 -14.16 11.35 0.80
CA GLY A 44 -15.51 10.84 1.07
C GLY A 44 -15.94 9.65 0.20
N GLU A 45 -15.07 9.15 -0.68
CA GLU A 45 -15.41 8.07 -1.61
C GLU A 45 -15.66 6.74 -0.90
N ILE A 46 -15.00 6.50 0.23
CA ILE A 46 -15.19 5.30 1.06
C ILE A 46 -16.57 5.32 1.69
N GLU A 47 -16.93 6.45 2.31
CA GLU A 47 -18.23 6.67 2.95
C GLU A 47 -19.36 6.61 1.92
N THR A 48 -19.15 7.23 0.75
CA THR A 48 -20.10 7.20 -0.36
C THR A 48 -20.33 5.77 -0.86
N PHE A 49 -19.26 4.99 -1.01
CA PHE A 49 -19.37 3.58 -1.42
C PHE A 49 -20.05 2.74 -0.34
N ALA A 50 -19.67 2.91 0.92
CA ALA A 50 -20.23 2.17 2.06
C ALA A 50 -21.73 2.46 2.27
N ALA A 51 -22.20 3.66 1.91
CA ALA A 51 -23.60 4.05 1.99
C ALA A 51 -24.49 3.43 0.89
N LYS A 52 -23.91 2.79 -0.14
CA LYS A 52 -24.68 2.15 -1.21
C LYS A 52 -25.46 0.93 -0.70
N PRO A 53 -26.64 0.62 -1.30
CA PRO A 53 -27.35 -0.62 -1.06
C PRO A 53 -26.44 -1.84 -1.22
N MET A 54 -26.75 -2.92 -0.49
CA MET A 54 -25.93 -4.14 -0.52
C MET A 54 -25.84 -4.72 -1.93
N GLU A 55 -26.91 -4.61 -2.71
CA GLU A 55 -26.99 -5.09 -4.09
C GLU A 55 -26.01 -4.37 -5.02
N GLU A 56 -25.86 -3.05 -4.85
CA GLU A 56 -24.87 -2.25 -5.61
C GLU A 56 -23.44 -2.58 -5.20
N ARG A 57 -23.20 -2.81 -3.90
CA ARG A 57 -21.87 -3.21 -3.41
C ARG A 57 -21.51 -4.64 -3.84
N ALA A 58 -22.49 -5.54 -3.90
CA ALA A 58 -22.32 -6.92 -4.34
C ALA A 58 -22.08 -7.05 -5.85
N ALA A 59 -22.38 -6.02 -6.64
CA ALA A 59 -22.07 -5.97 -8.06
C ALA A 59 -20.57 -5.73 -8.34
N VAL A 60 -19.81 -5.32 -7.32
CA VAL A 60 -18.35 -5.10 -7.40
C VAL A 60 -17.63 -6.33 -6.87
N ASP A 61 -16.70 -6.87 -7.66
CA ASP A 61 -15.91 -8.02 -7.25
C ASP A 61 -14.59 -7.62 -6.59
N ALA A 62 -14.11 -6.39 -6.81
CA ALA A 62 -12.91 -5.90 -6.14
C ALA A 62 -13.03 -4.42 -5.73
N VAL A 63 -12.64 -4.12 -4.50
CA VAL A 63 -12.48 -2.75 -4.03
C VAL A 63 -10.99 -2.52 -3.73
N ALA A 64 -10.43 -1.46 -4.30
CA ALA A 64 -9.03 -1.08 -4.12
C ALA A 64 -8.93 0.40 -3.77
N GLY A 65 -8.00 0.80 -2.93
CA GLY A 65 -7.88 2.22 -2.59
C GLY A 65 -7.03 2.48 -1.37
N HIS A 66 -6.89 3.76 -1.03
CA HIS A 66 -6.21 4.20 0.20
C HIS A 66 -7.05 3.92 1.45
N LEU A 67 -7.39 2.64 1.63
CA LEU A 67 -8.18 2.07 2.70
C LEU A 67 -7.31 1.79 3.93
N THR A 68 -7.97 1.57 5.06
CA THR A 68 -7.41 1.11 6.32
C THR A 68 -7.96 -0.27 6.66
N TRP A 69 -7.39 -0.92 7.67
CA TRP A 69 -7.92 -2.17 8.21
C TRP A 69 -9.38 -2.05 8.67
N GLY A 70 -9.79 -0.87 9.16
CA GLY A 70 -11.15 -0.61 9.61
C GLY A 70 -12.18 -0.65 8.48
N ASP A 71 -11.76 -0.44 7.23
CA ASP A 71 -12.65 -0.35 6.07
C ASP A 71 -13.02 -1.74 5.51
N ARG A 72 -12.59 -2.84 6.12
CA ARG A 72 -12.82 -4.19 5.59
C ARG A 72 -14.29 -4.58 5.44
N GLU A 73 -15.16 -3.96 6.23
CA GLU A 73 -16.60 -4.26 6.23
C GLU A 73 -17.34 -3.58 5.06
N ILE A 74 -16.67 -2.75 4.25
CA ILE A 74 -17.29 -2.18 3.04
C ILE A 74 -17.61 -3.26 2.00
N LEU A 75 -16.83 -4.34 2.00
CA LEU A 75 -17.02 -5.52 1.15
C LEU A 75 -16.89 -6.81 2.00
N PRO A 76 -17.95 -7.18 2.75
CA PRO A 76 -17.92 -8.32 3.65
C PRO A 76 -17.56 -9.64 2.94
N GLY A 77 -16.73 -10.47 3.57
CA GLY A 77 -16.31 -11.77 3.03
C GLY A 77 -15.16 -11.72 2.01
N ALA A 78 -14.77 -10.51 1.58
CA ALA A 78 -13.67 -10.32 0.65
C ALA A 78 -12.33 -10.83 1.21
N ALA A 79 -11.51 -11.37 0.32
CA ALA A 79 -10.12 -11.63 0.61
C ALA A 79 -9.37 -10.31 0.69
N VAL A 80 -8.69 -10.06 1.80
CA VAL A 80 -7.89 -8.85 2.00
C VAL A 80 -6.47 -9.11 1.51
N ILE A 81 -5.97 -8.23 0.63
CA ILE A 81 -4.55 -8.18 0.25
C ILE A 81 -3.97 -6.79 0.46
N THR A 82 -2.65 -6.71 0.53
CA THR A 82 -1.91 -5.44 0.61
C THR A 82 -0.49 -5.59 0.05
N MET A 83 0.19 -4.46 -0.17
CA MET A 83 1.59 -4.38 -0.59
C MET A 83 2.36 -3.50 0.38
N LEU A 84 3.49 -4.01 0.87
CA LEU A 84 4.43 -3.26 1.70
C LEU A 84 5.67 -2.87 0.87
N ARG A 85 6.48 -2.00 1.45
CA ARG A 85 7.73 -1.50 0.87
C ARG A 85 8.72 -1.18 1.98
N ASP A 86 10.02 -1.22 1.71
CA ASP A 86 11.00 -0.69 2.64
C ASP A 86 10.58 0.71 3.12
N PRO A 87 10.55 0.97 4.44
CA PRO A 87 10.00 2.21 4.98
C PRO A 87 10.69 3.47 4.44
N ILE A 88 12.02 3.42 4.26
CA ILE A 88 12.79 4.57 3.78
C ILE A 88 12.55 4.77 2.29
N GLU A 89 12.61 3.71 1.50
CA GLU A 89 12.29 3.79 0.06
C GLU A 89 10.87 4.29 -0.18
N ARG A 90 9.91 3.95 0.69
CA ARG A 90 8.54 4.47 0.64
C ARG A 90 8.49 5.97 0.93
N VAL A 91 9.15 6.44 2.00
CA VAL A 91 9.21 7.88 2.36
C VAL A 91 9.88 8.69 1.25
N MET A 92 11.01 8.22 0.72
CA MET A 92 11.68 8.84 -0.41
C MET A 92 10.76 8.90 -1.64
N SER A 93 10.09 7.79 -1.98
CA SER A 93 9.16 7.77 -3.11
C SER A 93 7.98 8.73 -2.91
N TRP A 94 7.51 8.92 -1.68
CA TRP A 94 6.48 9.90 -1.34
C TRP A 94 6.99 11.33 -1.52
N PHE A 95 8.20 11.63 -1.05
CA PHE A 95 8.81 12.96 -1.21
C PHE A 95 8.93 13.33 -2.68
N TYR A 96 9.62 12.50 -3.46
CA TYR A 96 9.88 12.80 -4.87
C TYR A 96 8.61 12.81 -5.71
N TYR A 97 7.60 12.02 -5.36
CA TYR A 97 6.29 12.12 -5.99
C TYR A 97 5.64 13.49 -5.77
N ASN A 98 5.67 14.02 -4.55
CA ASN A 98 5.14 15.35 -4.28
C ASN A 98 5.98 16.42 -4.96
N LYS A 99 7.31 16.26 -5.00
CA LYS A 99 8.21 17.19 -5.69
C LYS A 99 8.03 17.18 -7.21
N SER A 100 7.81 16.03 -7.84
CA SER A 100 7.80 15.89 -9.29
C SER A 100 6.42 15.91 -9.95
N ASN A 101 5.33 15.64 -9.22
CA ASN A 101 3.99 15.60 -9.79
C ASN A 101 3.27 16.95 -9.59
N PRO A 102 2.96 17.71 -10.67
CA PRO A 102 2.26 19.00 -10.58
C PRO A 102 0.89 18.92 -9.91
N ASN A 103 0.24 17.76 -9.94
CA ASN A 103 -1.08 17.53 -9.35
C ASN A 103 -1.02 17.09 -7.88
N ALA A 104 0.17 16.93 -7.30
CA ALA A 104 0.31 16.59 -5.89
C ALA A 104 0.10 17.83 -5.00
N GLY A 105 -0.63 17.66 -3.90
CA GLY A 105 -1.01 18.79 -3.03
C GLY A 105 0.16 19.57 -2.41
N LEU A 106 1.35 18.93 -2.29
CA LEU A 106 2.56 19.56 -1.77
C LEU A 106 3.53 20.03 -2.87
N HIS A 107 3.16 19.91 -4.15
CA HIS A 107 4.06 20.24 -5.25
C HIS A 107 4.54 21.68 -5.23
N ALA A 108 3.61 22.64 -5.10
CA ALA A 108 3.96 24.05 -5.04
C ALA A 108 4.88 24.34 -3.85
N ALA A 109 4.51 23.87 -2.65
CA ALA A 109 5.28 24.09 -1.43
C ALA A 109 6.70 23.49 -1.48
N PHE A 110 6.87 22.33 -2.13
CA PHE A 110 8.19 21.70 -2.25
C PHE A 110 9.07 22.36 -3.30
N ASN A 111 8.50 23.00 -4.32
CA ASN A 111 9.25 23.62 -5.42
C ASN A 111 9.47 25.13 -5.25
N GLU A 112 8.68 25.82 -4.43
CA GLU A 112 8.84 27.28 -4.19
C GLU A 112 10.26 27.65 -3.71
N ASN A 113 10.89 26.80 -2.91
CA ASN A 113 12.27 26.97 -2.42
C ASN A 113 13.20 25.82 -2.79
N ASP A 114 12.83 25.02 -3.81
CA ASP A 114 13.56 23.81 -4.20
C ASP A 114 13.94 22.90 -3.00
N LEU A 115 12.97 22.60 -2.14
CA LEU A 115 13.17 21.87 -0.88
C LEU A 115 13.97 20.59 -1.13
N LEU A 116 15.11 20.42 -0.44
CA LEU A 116 15.90 19.21 -0.52
C LEU A 116 15.31 18.12 0.38
N PHE A 117 15.57 16.85 0.03
CA PHE A 117 15.03 15.72 0.78
C PHE A 117 15.62 15.69 2.20
N GLU A 118 16.91 15.94 2.33
CA GLU A 118 17.65 15.97 3.58
C GLU A 118 17.13 17.06 4.51
N ASP A 119 16.84 18.24 3.99
CA ASP A 119 16.27 19.36 4.75
C ASP A 119 14.87 19.00 5.25
N ALA A 120 14.04 18.36 4.40
CA ALA A 120 12.72 17.89 4.79
C ALA A 120 12.79 16.82 5.89
N VAL A 121 13.82 15.95 5.87
CA VAL A 121 14.06 14.95 6.92
C VAL A 121 14.43 15.64 8.23
N GLN A 122 15.38 16.57 8.19
CA GLN A 122 15.84 17.30 9.38
C GLN A 122 14.71 18.11 10.01
N ALA A 123 13.85 18.72 9.20
CA ALA A 123 12.68 19.46 9.65
C ALA A 123 11.49 18.57 10.08
N GLY A 124 11.58 17.25 9.94
CA GLY A 124 10.53 16.32 10.36
C GLY A 124 9.23 16.42 9.55
N MET A 125 9.31 16.89 8.30
CA MET A 125 8.14 17.31 7.49
C MET A 125 7.24 16.16 7.03
N PHE A 126 7.66 14.90 7.22
CA PHE A 126 6.93 13.75 6.70
C PHE A 126 5.76 13.30 7.59
N GLY A 127 5.72 13.67 8.87
CA GLY A 127 4.60 13.37 9.77
C GLY A 127 4.10 11.92 9.67
N GLY A 128 2.79 11.75 9.41
CA GLY A 128 2.17 10.43 9.23
C GLY A 128 2.68 9.62 8.03
N ALA A 129 3.44 10.22 7.11
CA ALA A 129 4.10 9.49 6.04
C ALA A 129 5.25 8.62 6.56
N TYR A 130 5.77 8.81 7.78
CA TYR A 130 6.85 7.96 8.33
C TYR A 130 6.38 6.54 8.71
N ASN A 131 5.20 6.40 9.33
CA ASN A 131 4.69 5.12 9.83
C ASN A 131 3.34 4.72 9.22
N GLN A 132 3.15 5.08 7.94
CA GLN A 132 1.89 4.91 7.26
C GLN A 132 1.49 3.45 7.10
N MET A 133 2.43 2.50 7.01
CA MET A 133 2.07 1.08 6.86
C MET A 133 1.41 0.55 8.13
N VAL A 134 2.00 0.84 9.30
CA VAL A 134 1.39 0.54 10.60
C VAL A 134 0.06 1.25 10.76
N ASP A 135 -0.01 2.55 10.44
CA ASP A 135 -1.24 3.32 10.60
C ASP A 135 -2.42 2.80 9.78
N ARG A 136 -2.14 2.24 8.60
CA ARG A 136 -3.16 1.68 7.71
C ARG A 136 -3.56 0.24 8.07
N LEU A 137 -2.64 -0.53 8.65
CA LEU A 137 -2.87 -1.97 8.93
C LEU A 137 -3.29 -2.27 10.37
N ARG A 138 -3.05 -1.35 11.31
CA ARG A 138 -3.51 -1.51 12.70
C ARG A 138 -5.04 -1.43 12.80
N ASP A 139 -5.57 -1.95 13.89
CA ASP A 139 -6.93 -1.64 14.31
C ASP A 139 -7.06 -0.12 14.59
N PRO A 140 -8.11 0.56 14.06
CA PRO A 140 -8.38 1.96 14.36
C PRO A 140 -8.40 2.28 15.87
N ALA A 141 -8.92 1.36 16.69
CA ALA A 141 -9.08 1.54 18.14
C ALA A 141 -7.76 1.64 18.92
N VAL A 142 -6.64 1.21 18.33
CA VAL A 142 -5.32 1.23 18.98
C VAL A 142 -4.40 2.33 18.43
N ALA A 143 -4.97 3.33 17.74
CA ALA A 143 -4.25 4.49 17.21
C ALA A 143 -3.34 5.16 18.25
N GLY A 144 -2.09 5.43 17.89
CA GLY A 144 -1.13 6.10 18.79
C GLY A 144 -0.72 5.30 20.04
N SER A 145 -1.24 4.09 20.22
CA SER A 145 -0.88 3.25 21.36
C SER A 145 0.36 2.39 21.10
N ARG A 146 0.98 1.90 22.17
CA ARG A 146 2.08 0.92 22.10
C ARG A 146 1.67 -0.40 21.42
N GLY A 147 0.37 -0.68 21.32
CA GLY A 147 -0.18 -1.88 20.68
C GLY A 147 -0.33 -1.78 19.16
N ALA A 148 -0.10 -0.61 18.56
CA ALA A 148 -0.34 -0.37 17.13
C ALA A 148 0.45 -1.33 16.22
N VAL A 149 1.75 -1.52 16.47
CA VAL A 149 2.60 -2.43 15.68
C VAL A 149 2.16 -3.88 15.83
N ALA A 150 1.87 -4.32 17.06
CA ALA A 150 1.40 -5.68 17.32
C ALA A 150 0.06 -5.96 16.62
N SER A 151 -0.86 -4.99 16.64
CA SER A 151 -2.12 -5.05 15.90
C SER A 151 -1.90 -5.14 14.39
N ALA A 152 -1.05 -4.27 13.82
CA ALA A 152 -0.73 -4.29 12.39
C ALA A 152 -0.11 -5.63 11.95
N ARG A 153 0.78 -6.22 12.76
CA ARG A 153 1.37 -7.55 12.50
C ARG A 153 0.31 -8.65 12.47
N LYS A 154 -0.58 -8.66 13.47
CA LYS A 154 -1.70 -9.63 13.55
C LYS A 154 -2.59 -9.53 12.31
N ASN A 155 -2.93 -8.31 11.92
CA ASN A 155 -3.79 -8.03 10.79
C ASN A 155 -3.12 -8.38 9.45
N LEU A 156 -1.84 -8.03 9.28
CA LEU A 156 -1.07 -8.44 8.11
C LEU A 156 -1.00 -9.97 7.97
N ALA A 157 -0.83 -10.68 9.09
CA ALA A 157 -0.80 -12.13 9.10
C ALA A 157 -2.15 -12.78 8.75
N SER A 158 -3.27 -12.09 8.96
CA SER A 158 -4.60 -12.59 8.61
C SER A 158 -5.05 -12.19 7.19
N CYS A 159 -4.32 -11.33 6.48
CA CYS A 159 -4.53 -11.11 5.05
C CYS A 159 -4.42 -12.43 4.28
N ALA A 160 -5.29 -12.60 3.27
CA ALA A 160 -5.26 -13.74 2.36
C ALA A 160 -3.88 -13.89 1.70
N ALA A 161 -3.30 -12.75 1.30
CA ALA A 161 -1.91 -12.63 0.89
C ALA A 161 -1.44 -11.18 1.09
N PHE A 162 -0.13 -10.99 1.13
CA PHE A 162 0.48 -9.65 1.04
C PHE A 162 1.78 -9.77 0.25
N GLY A 163 2.24 -8.67 -0.32
CA GLY A 163 3.46 -8.63 -1.10
C GLY A 163 4.45 -7.56 -0.62
N LEU A 164 5.65 -7.62 -1.20
CA LEU A 164 6.73 -6.67 -1.01
C LEU A 164 7.06 -6.02 -2.34
N SER A 165 7.11 -4.69 -2.38
CA SER A 165 7.36 -3.93 -3.60
C SER A 165 8.71 -4.30 -4.24
N GLU A 166 9.71 -4.63 -3.43
CA GLU A 166 11.05 -5.06 -3.86
C GLU A 166 11.07 -6.47 -4.45
N ARG A 167 10.03 -7.27 -4.18
CA ARG A 167 9.84 -8.64 -4.70
C ARG A 167 8.51 -8.70 -5.46
N PHE A 168 8.29 -7.76 -6.37
CA PHE A 168 6.98 -7.59 -7.03
C PHE A 168 6.55 -8.85 -7.80
N GLY A 169 7.45 -9.47 -8.57
CA GLY A 169 7.13 -10.70 -9.30
C GLY A 169 6.71 -11.86 -8.40
N ASP A 170 7.48 -12.11 -7.34
CA ASP A 170 7.11 -13.10 -6.32
C ASP A 170 5.79 -12.77 -5.64
N SER A 171 5.52 -11.47 -5.43
CA SER A 171 4.28 -11.00 -4.82
C SER A 171 3.07 -11.26 -5.71
N VAL A 172 3.18 -11.00 -7.02
CA VAL A 172 2.11 -11.29 -7.98
C VAL A 172 1.86 -12.79 -8.10
N ALA A 173 2.91 -13.62 -8.14
CA ALA A 173 2.77 -15.07 -8.12
C ALA A 173 2.06 -15.54 -6.84
N HIS A 174 2.46 -15.02 -5.67
CA HIS A 174 1.83 -15.33 -4.39
C HIS A 174 0.35 -14.91 -4.33
N PHE A 175 -0.01 -13.74 -4.89
CA PHE A 175 -1.42 -13.34 -5.03
C PHE A 175 -2.18 -14.29 -5.94
N GLY A 176 -1.58 -14.68 -7.06
CA GLY A 176 -2.19 -15.61 -8.01
C GLY A 176 -2.50 -16.97 -7.39
N GLU A 177 -1.59 -17.51 -6.59
CA GLU A 177 -1.83 -18.75 -5.84
C GLU A 177 -2.93 -18.58 -4.78
N ALA A 178 -2.84 -17.53 -3.95
CA ALA A 178 -3.77 -17.32 -2.84
C ALA A 178 -5.21 -17.01 -3.30
N LEU A 179 -5.36 -16.34 -4.44
CA LEU A 179 -6.65 -15.89 -4.97
C LEU A 179 -7.10 -16.64 -6.23
N ARG A 180 -6.29 -17.59 -6.71
CA ARG A 180 -6.49 -18.34 -7.96
C ARG A 180 -6.62 -17.43 -9.18
N TRP A 181 -5.79 -16.39 -9.25
CA TRP A 181 -5.75 -15.55 -10.45
C TRP A 181 -5.15 -16.33 -11.63
N PRO A 182 -5.61 -16.07 -12.86
CA PRO A 182 -4.94 -16.59 -14.05
C PRO A 182 -3.52 -16.00 -14.15
N ALA A 183 -2.63 -16.69 -14.86
CA ALA A 183 -1.31 -16.17 -15.18
C ALA A 183 -1.45 -14.77 -15.81
N THR A 184 -0.84 -13.78 -15.17
CA THR A 184 -1.01 -12.37 -15.53
C THR A 184 0.34 -11.77 -15.89
N GLU A 185 0.45 -11.21 -17.10
CA GLU A 185 1.57 -10.38 -17.49
C GLU A 185 1.31 -8.93 -17.06
N TRP A 186 2.37 -8.25 -16.61
CA TRP A 186 2.32 -6.84 -16.24
C TRP A 186 3.56 -6.09 -16.76
N ALA A 187 3.40 -4.78 -16.89
CA ALA A 187 4.51 -3.84 -17.09
C ALA A 187 4.62 -2.95 -15.85
N ASP A 188 5.83 -2.57 -15.47
CA ASP A 188 6.02 -1.68 -14.33
C ASP A 188 5.46 -0.28 -14.63
N LEU A 189 4.48 0.16 -13.84
CA LEU A 189 3.90 1.50 -13.91
C LEU A 189 4.46 2.37 -12.77
N ASN A 190 4.94 3.58 -13.10
CA ASN A 190 5.47 4.58 -12.16
C ASN A 190 6.80 4.21 -11.46
N VAL A 191 7.80 3.79 -12.23
CA VAL A 191 9.18 3.77 -11.76
C VAL A 191 9.64 5.23 -11.63
N SER A 192 9.97 5.66 -10.41
CA SER A 192 10.54 7.00 -10.18
C SER A 192 11.99 6.99 -10.66
N GLU A 193 12.24 7.38 -11.90
CA GLU A 193 13.59 7.49 -12.46
C GLU A 193 14.32 8.72 -11.89
N GLY A 194 15.65 8.62 -11.72
CA GLY A 194 16.50 9.76 -11.35
C GLY A 194 16.51 10.19 -9.88
N ARG A 195 15.83 9.50 -8.96
CA ARG A 195 15.94 9.77 -7.52
C ARG A 195 17.11 9.00 -6.87
N PRO A 196 17.79 9.57 -5.85
CA PRO A 196 18.75 8.84 -5.03
C PRO A 196 18.11 7.59 -4.41
N ARG A 197 18.91 6.55 -4.19
CA ARG A 197 18.50 5.37 -3.41
C ARG A 197 18.81 5.60 -1.94
N ALA A 198 18.16 4.85 -1.05
CA ALA A 198 18.43 4.95 0.38
C ALA A 198 19.91 4.75 0.75
N GLY A 199 20.64 3.95 -0.04
CA GLY A 199 22.08 3.71 0.12
C GLY A 199 22.98 4.90 -0.21
N ASP A 200 22.45 5.92 -0.90
CA ASP A 200 23.19 7.12 -1.31
C ASP A 200 23.07 8.26 -0.28
N LEU A 201 22.23 8.08 0.76
CA LEU A 201 21.98 9.10 1.79
C LEU A 201 23.08 9.17 2.84
N ASP A 202 23.31 10.37 3.38
CA ASP A 202 24.22 10.57 4.51
C ASP A 202 23.79 9.75 5.74
N ARG A 203 24.77 9.29 6.51
CA ARG A 203 24.55 8.45 7.70
C ARG A 203 23.65 9.11 8.74
N ALA A 204 23.74 10.42 8.93
CA ALA A 204 22.91 11.14 9.89
C ALA A 204 21.44 11.19 9.43
N VAL A 205 21.20 11.42 8.14
CA VAL A 205 19.87 11.39 7.51
C VAL A 205 19.26 9.99 7.63
N LEU A 206 20.03 8.95 7.30
CA LEU A 206 19.59 7.57 7.42
C LEU A 206 19.23 7.20 8.88
N ALA A 207 20.04 7.63 9.84
CA ALA A 207 19.77 7.41 11.26
C ALA A 207 18.51 8.13 11.74
N HIS A 208 18.25 9.35 11.25
CA HIS A 208 17.00 10.06 11.52
C HIS A 208 15.80 9.29 10.95
N LEU A 209 15.86 8.90 9.68
CA LEU A 209 14.80 8.16 9.02
C LEU A 209 14.48 6.83 9.70
N ARG A 210 15.49 6.07 10.11
CA ARG A 210 15.31 4.82 10.86
C ARG A 210 14.57 5.02 12.18
N ARG A 211 14.87 6.10 12.90
CA ARG A 211 14.16 6.44 14.15
C ARG A 211 12.73 6.89 13.86
N ALA A 212 12.54 7.74 12.86
CA ALA A 212 11.22 8.26 12.50
C ALA A 212 10.28 7.14 11.99
N CYS A 213 10.81 6.18 11.23
CA CYS A 213 10.06 5.06 10.66
C CYS A 213 10.14 3.78 11.50
N ALA A 214 10.48 3.87 12.80
CA ALA A 214 10.79 2.69 13.61
C ALA A 214 9.64 1.66 13.67
N ALA A 215 8.38 2.12 13.72
CA ALA A 215 7.21 1.25 13.75
C ALA A 215 7.00 0.54 12.41
N ASP A 216 7.13 1.26 11.29
CA ASP A 216 7.06 0.68 9.94
C ASP A 216 8.23 -0.30 9.70
N TYR A 217 9.43 -0.04 10.21
CA TYR A 217 10.55 -0.99 10.15
C TYR A 217 10.25 -2.26 10.92
N GLU A 218 9.72 -2.13 12.14
CA GLU A 218 9.38 -3.27 12.97
C GLU A 218 8.30 -4.16 12.31
N LEU A 219 7.33 -3.55 11.62
CA LEU A 219 6.32 -4.24 10.82
C LEU A 219 6.94 -4.87 9.55
N TYR A 220 7.77 -4.13 8.82
CA TYR A 220 8.35 -4.58 7.55
C TYR A 220 9.31 -5.76 7.75
N ASP A 221 10.12 -5.75 8.81
CA ASP A 221 10.97 -6.89 9.18
C ASP A 221 10.16 -8.15 9.49
N PHE A 222 9.03 -7.99 10.17
CA PHE A 222 8.08 -9.08 10.38
C PHE A 222 7.50 -9.58 9.05
N ALA A 223 7.07 -8.65 8.19
CA ALA A 223 6.49 -8.93 6.88
C ALA A 223 7.46 -9.72 6.00
N ARG A 224 8.73 -9.31 5.92
CA ARG A 224 9.78 -10.02 5.16
C ARG A 224 9.90 -11.47 5.58
N ARG A 225 10.09 -11.73 6.88
CA ARG A 225 10.22 -13.09 7.42
C ARG A 225 8.96 -13.92 7.16
N LEU A 226 7.77 -13.32 7.27
CA LEU A 226 6.52 -14.02 6.99
C LEU A 226 6.33 -14.30 5.50
N PHE A 227 6.72 -13.37 4.64
CA PHE A 227 6.65 -13.50 3.19
C PHE A 227 7.58 -14.61 2.69
N ASP A 228 8.82 -14.67 3.19
CA ASP A 228 9.76 -15.73 2.84
C ASP A 228 9.22 -17.12 3.18
N ARG A 229 8.50 -17.26 4.32
CA ARG A 229 7.83 -18.52 4.67
C ARG A 229 6.62 -18.85 3.80
N ARG A 230 5.95 -17.85 3.23
CA ARG A 230 4.76 -18.05 2.38
C ARG A 230 5.11 -18.36 0.93
N VAL A 231 6.26 -17.88 0.44
CA VAL A 231 6.69 -18.02 -0.96
C VAL A 231 7.81 -19.07 -1.12
N GLY A 232 8.60 -19.33 -0.08
CA GLY A 232 9.67 -20.33 -0.10
C GLY A 232 9.29 -21.69 0.49
N GLY A 233 8.00 -21.93 0.72
CA GLY A 233 7.45 -23.19 1.24
C GLY A 233 6.82 -24.05 0.16
#